data_AF-A0A382R9D1-F1
#
_entry.id   AF-A0A382R9D1-F1
#
_cell.length_a   1.000
_cell.length_b   1.000
_cell.length_c   1.000
_cell.angle_alpha   90.00
_cell.angle_beta   90.00
_cell.angle_gamma   90.00
#
_symmetry.space_group_name_H-M   'P 1'
#
loop_
_entity.id
_entity.type
_entity.pdbx_description
1 polymer ?
#
loop_
_entity_poly.entity_id
_entity_poly.type
_entity_poly.pdbx_seq_one_letter_code
_entity_poly.pdbx_strand_id
1 'polypeptide(L)'
;MSLYSAWKVNKEEVVAENGIVTSALPLSAEAGLSILKSGGNAIDAAVAIGFCNVVQEPYMASIGGMGYMLIHLAGEGRTIGVDFNGRAPKGTTDDMYEVLGPSTGAGYKTFDVVADANNTGPLSATV
;
A
#
# COMPACT_ATOMS: atom_id res chain seq x y z
N MET A 1 -7.65 35.36 -37.59
CA MET A 1 -6.86 35.61 -36.36
C MET A 1 -7.21 34.49 -35.38
N SER A 2 -6.33 33.53 -35.19
CA SER A 2 -6.59 32.36 -34.33
C SER A 2 -6.19 32.71 -32.91
N LEU A 3 -7.13 32.61 -31.96
CA LEU A 3 -6.85 32.70 -30.54
C LEU A 3 -6.40 31.33 -30.06
N TYR A 4 -5.15 31.22 -29.63
CA TYR A 4 -4.66 30.04 -28.93
C TYR A 4 -4.75 30.29 -27.42
N SER A 5 -5.35 29.35 -26.69
CA SER A 5 -5.22 29.28 -25.24
C SER A 5 -3.89 28.62 -24.89
N ALA A 6 -3.06 29.31 -24.12
CA ALA A 6 -1.86 28.74 -23.54
C ALA A 6 -2.23 28.15 -22.17
N TRP A 7 -2.17 26.82 -22.05
CA TRP A 7 -2.28 26.16 -20.74
C TRP A 7 -1.05 26.51 -19.91
N LYS A 8 -1.24 27.30 -18.85
CA LYS A 8 -0.22 27.49 -17.80
C LYS A 8 -0.37 26.35 -16.80
N VAL A 9 0.42 25.30 -16.98
CA VAL A 9 0.54 24.23 -15.98
C VAL A 9 1.45 24.75 -14.86
N ASN A 10 0.87 25.27 -13.79
CA ASN A 10 1.59 25.61 -12.57
C ASN A 10 1.32 24.53 -11.50
N LYS A 11 2.29 23.65 -11.28
CA LYS A 11 2.31 22.77 -10.11
C LYS A 11 3.34 23.33 -9.15
N GLU A 12 2.90 23.98 -8.09
CA GLU A 12 3.78 24.49 -7.05
C GLU A 12 4.20 23.35 -6.13
N GLU A 13 5.49 23.31 -5.79
CA GLU A 13 6.02 22.33 -4.85
C GLU A 13 5.71 22.74 -3.41
N VAL A 14 5.54 21.74 -2.55
CA VAL A 14 5.43 21.98 -1.11
C VAL A 14 6.84 22.01 -0.54
N VAL A 15 7.21 23.15 0.06
CA VAL A 15 8.50 23.33 0.75
C VAL A 15 8.25 23.31 2.26
N ALA A 16 9.08 22.56 3.00
CA ALA A 16 9.06 22.54 4.46
C ALA A 16 10.49 22.45 5.02
N GLU A 17 10.74 23.10 6.15
CA GLU A 17 12.07 23.17 6.76
C GLU A 17 12.42 21.91 7.58
N ASN A 18 11.43 21.31 8.24
CA ASN A 18 11.68 20.27 9.26
C ASN A 18 11.34 18.85 8.79
N GLY A 19 10.38 18.70 7.87
CA GLY A 19 9.92 17.40 7.40
C GLY A 19 8.65 17.50 6.57
N ILE A 20 8.44 16.51 5.71
CA ILE A 20 7.29 16.42 4.80
C ILE A 20 6.67 15.04 4.95
N VAL A 21 5.34 14.99 4.93
CA VAL A 21 4.55 13.75 4.87
C VAL A 21 3.64 13.82 3.66
N THR A 22 3.58 12.73 2.90
CA THR A 22 2.69 12.58 1.75
C THR A 22 1.89 11.29 1.88
N SER A 23 0.60 11.35 1.61
CA SER A 23 -0.28 10.18 1.50
C SER A 23 -1.37 10.45 0.47
N ALA A 24 -1.97 9.40 -0.09
CA ALA A 24 -3.14 9.51 -0.97
C ALA A 24 -4.36 10.05 -0.21
N LEU A 25 -4.42 9.85 1.11
CA LEU A 25 -5.53 10.24 1.96
C LEU A 25 -5.11 11.41 2.88
N PRO A 26 -5.84 12.55 2.84
CA PRO A 26 -5.49 13.73 3.64
C PRO A 26 -5.35 13.45 5.14
N LEU A 27 -6.32 12.77 5.74
CA LEU A 27 -6.31 12.44 7.17
C LEU A 27 -5.16 11.50 7.56
N SER A 28 -4.69 10.66 6.64
CA SER A 28 -3.53 9.81 6.88
C SER A 28 -2.24 10.63 6.85
N ALA A 29 -2.11 11.58 5.90
CA ALA A 29 -0.99 12.52 5.88
C ALA A 29 -0.97 13.38 7.16
N GLU A 30 -2.13 13.82 7.65
CA GLU A 30 -2.27 14.54 8.92
C GLU A 30 -1.85 13.70 10.12
N ALA A 31 -2.19 12.41 10.15
CA ALA A 31 -1.76 11.50 11.21
C ALA A 31 -0.23 11.39 11.26
N GLY A 32 0.42 11.17 10.11
CA GLY A 32 1.89 11.15 10.03
C GLY A 32 2.52 12.48 10.43
N LEU A 33 1.94 13.61 9.98
CA LEU A 33 2.42 14.94 10.33
C LEU A 33 2.28 15.23 11.83
N SER A 34 1.21 14.75 12.47
CA SER A 34 1.02 14.86 13.92
C SER A 34 2.14 14.14 14.69
N ILE A 35 2.57 12.97 14.22
CA ILE A 35 3.69 12.24 14.82
C ILE A 35 5.01 12.98 14.65
N LEU A 36 5.30 13.52 13.46
CA LEU A 36 6.50 14.35 13.26
C LEU A 36 6.50 15.59 14.17
N LYS A 37 5.36 16.30 14.27
CA LYS A 37 5.20 17.44 15.18
C LYS A 37 5.36 17.07 16.65
N SER A 38 5.06 15.83 17.00
CA SER A 38 5.23 15.29 18.37
C SER A 38 6.66 14.81 18.65
N GLY A 39 7.59 14.98 17.70
CA GLY A 39 8.99 14.59 17.85
C GLY A 39 9.31 13.16 17.41
N GLY A 40 8.36 12.45 16.78
CA GLY A 40 8.63 11.15 16.16
C GLY A 40 9.47 11.29 14.88
N ASN A 41 10.10 10.19 14.47
CA ASN A 41 10.89 10.14 13.24
C ASN A 41 10.02 9.77 12.01
N ALA A 42 10.65 9.68 10.84
CA ALA A 42 9.96 9.32 9.59
C ALA A 42 9.32 7.92 9.61
N ILE A 43 9.91 6.97 10.33
CA ILE A 43 9.40 5.60 10.49
C ILE A 43 8.15 5.62 11.39
N ASP A 44 8.19 6.34 12.51
CA ASP A 44 7.03 6.50 13.41
C ASP A 44 5.84 7.12 12.67
N ALA A 45 6.11 8.17 11.87
CA ALA A 45 5.09 8.80 11.03
C ALA A 45 4.52 7.83 9.99
N ALA A 46 5.36 7.03 9.33
CA ALA A 46 4.91 6.02 8.37
C ALA A 46 4.05 4.92 9.01
N VAL A 47 4.38 4.47 10.23
CA VAL A 47 3.58 3.50 10.98
C VAL A 47 2.21 4.09 11.34
N ALA A 48 2.14 5.35 11.78
CA ALA A 48 0.86 6.01 12.06
C ALA A 48 -0.01 6.18 10.81
N ILE A 49 0.59 6.52 9.65
CA ILE A 49 -0.10 6.53 8.35
C ILE A 49 -0.68 5.14 8.05
N GLY A 50 0.12 4.08 8.24
CA GLY A 50 -0.32 2.70 8.02
C GLY A 50 -1.56 2.33 8.83
N PHE A 51 -1.56 2.59 10.14
CA PHE A 51 -2.72 2.35 11.00
C PHE A 51 -3.94 3.21 10.62
N CYS A 52 -3.72 4.47 10.23
CA CYS A 52 -4.80 5.33 9.76
C CYS A 52 -5.42 4.81 8.45
N ASN A 53 -4.59 4.32 7.52
CA ASN A 53 -5.05 3.75 6.26
C ASN A 53 -5.90 2.50 6.45
N VAL A 54 -5.61 1.65 7.44
CA VAL A 54 -6.46 0.47 7.74
C VAL A 54 -7.91 0.87 8.01
N VAL A 55 -8.13 2.06 8.60
CA VAL A 55 -9.47 2.57 8.89
C VAL A 55 -10.10 3.26 7.69
N GLN A 56 -9.33 4.05 6.96
CA GLN A 56 -9.87 4.87 5.86
C GLN A 56 -9.94 4.17 4.51
N GLU A 57 -9.07 3.20 4.27
CA GLU A 57 -8.95 2.47 3.01
C GLU A 57 -8.92 0.95 3.24
N PRO A 58 -9.94 0.38 3.91
CA PRO A 58 -9.93 -1.04 4.30
C PRO A 58 -9.91 -2.00 3.10
N TYR A 59 -10.23 -1.53 1.89
CA TYR A 59 -10.17 -2.31 0.66
C TYR A 59 -8.75 -2.39 0.04
N MET A 60 -7.80 -1.59 0.53
CA MET A 60 -6.38 -1.60 0.09
C MET A 60 -5.40 -1.87 1.24
N ALA A 61 -5.72 -1.45 2.46
CA ALA A 61 -4.84 -1.55 3.62
C ALA A 61 -5.51 -2.32 4.77
N SER A 62 -4.76 -3.27 5.34
CA SER A 62 -5.24 -4.15 6.41
C SER A 62 -4.08 -4.59 7.30
N ILE A 63 -4.36 -4.84 8.59
CA ILE A 63 -3.39 -5.42 9.55
C ILE A 63 -3.04 -6.87 9.16
N GLY A 64 -3.97 -7.58 8.50
CA GLY A 64 -3.73 -8.92 7.94
C GLY A 64 -3.19 -8.89 6.52
N GLY A 65 -2.83 -7.72 6.01
CA GLY A 65 -2.36 -7.52 4.64
C GLY A 65 -0.88 -7.85 4.41
N MET A 66 -0.34 -7.27 3.35
CA MET A 66 1.03 -7.45 2.90
C MET A 66 1.62 -6.14 2.40
N GLY A 67 2.94 -6.07 2.25
CA GLY A 67 3.58 -4.92 1.61
C GLY A 67 5.08 -4.84 1.85
N TYR A 68 5.62 -3.66 1.55
CA TYR A 68 7.03 -3.34 1.68
C TYR A 68 7.20 -1.95 2.30
N MET A 69 8.28 -1.74 3.02
CA MET A 69 8.72 -0.42 3.46
C MET A 69 10.20 -0.25 3.13
N LEU A 70 10.56 0.82 2.42
CA LEU A 70 11.94 1.19 2.16
C LEU A 70 12.34 2.30 3.14
N ILE A 71 13.43 2.09 3.86
CA ILE A 71 13.87 2.99 4.93
C ILE A 71 15.33 3.38 4.66
N HIS A 72 15.61 4.67 4.62
CA HIS A 72 16.97 5.18 4.65
C HIS A 72 17.35 5.62 6.06
N LEU A 73 18.27 4.89 6.69
CA LEU A 73 18.82 5.18 8.01
C LEU A 73 19.99 6.15 7.85
N ALA A 74 19.68 7.45 7.84
CA ALA A 74 20.66 8.50 7.60
C ALA A 74 21.85 8.45 8.58
N GLY A 75 21.62 8.12 9.85
CA GLY A 75 22.68 7.98 10.86
C GLY A 75 23.68 6.85 10.56
N GLU A 76 23.30 5.88 9.73
CA GLU A 76 24.14 4.75 9.32
C GLU A 76 24.59 4.86 7.86
N GLY A 77 24.09 5.83 7.09
CA GLY A 77 24.30 5.90 5.64
C GLY A 77 23.80 4.67 4.88
N ARG A 78 22.79 3.96 5.42
CA ARG A 78 22.32 2.67 4.93
C ARG A 78 20.85 2.71 4.56
N THR A 79 20.49 2.01 3.48
CA THR A 79 19.09 1.78 3.09
C THR A 79 18.72 0.32 3.33
N ILE A 80 17.57 0.09 3.95
CA ILE A 80 17.00 -1.23 4.20
C ILE A 80 15.60 -1.34 3.62
N GLY A 81 15.24 -2.54 3.18
CA GLY A 81 13.88 -2.90 2.83
C GLY A 81 13.29 -3.81 3.90
N VAL A 82 12.08 -3.50 4.36
CA VAL A 82 11.27 -4.38 5.19
C VAL A 82 10.24 -5.02 4.29
N ASP A 83 10.39 -6.33 4.06
CA ASP A 83 9.42 -7.15 3.35
C ASP A 83 8.50 -7.82 4.38
N PHE A 84 7.21 -7.48 4.33
CA PHE A 84 6.16 -8.08 5.15
C PHE A 84 5.08 -8.68 4.25
N ASN A 85 5.49 -9.34 3.17
CA ASN A 85 4.56 -10.08 2.33
C ASN A 85 4.01 -11.32 3.01
N GLY A 86 2.80 -11.69 2.60
CA GLY A 86 2.16 -12.92 3.02
C GLY A 86 3.01 -14.13 2.61
N ARG A 87 3.03 -15.14 3.46
CA ARG A 87 3.58 -16.46 3.13
C ARG A 87 2.43 -17.45 2.97
N ALA A 88 2.57 -18.36 2.01
CA ALA A 88 1.66 -19.48 1.88
C ALA A 88 1.58 -20.24 3.23
N PRO A 89 0.37 -20.60 3.70
CA PRO A 89 0.21 -21.43 4.88
C PRO A 89 0.98 -22.75 4.77
N LYS A 90 1.39 -23.31 5.91
CA LYS A 90 2.17 -24.57 5.95
C LYS A 90 1.48 -25.76 5.25
N GLY A 91 0.16 -25.76 5.20
CA GLY A 91 -0.65 -26.82 4.57
C GLY A 91 -0.91 -26.61 3.08
N THR A 92 -0.35 -25.57 2.46
CA THR A 92 -0.51 -25.32 1.02
C THR A 92 0.15 -26.43 0.21
N THR A 93 -0.60 -27.00 -0.72
CA THR A 93 -0.13 -27.95 -1.74
C THR A 93 -0.31 -27.33 -3.13
N ASP A 94 0.41 -27.85 -4.12
CA ASP A 94 0.34 -27.39 -5.52
C ASP A 94 -0.97 -27.77 -6.22
N ASP A 95 -1.67 -28.79 -5.72
CA ASP A 95 -2.95 -29.27 -6.20
C ASP A 95 -4.17 -28.78 -5.40
N MET A 96 -3.99 -27.80 -4.48
CA MET A 96 -5.06 -27.34 -3.58
C MET A 96 -6.24 -26.64 -4.30
N TYR A 97 -6.07 -26.24 -5.55
CA TYR A 97 -7.11 -25.65 -6.38
C TYR A 97 -7.28 -26.40 -7.70
N GLU A 98 -8.53 -26.71 -8.05
CA GLU A 98 -8.88 -27.21 -9.37
C GLU A 98 -9.04 -26.03 -10.34
N VAL A 99 -8.04 -25.81 -11.19
CA VAL A 99 -7.97 -24.69 -12.13
C VAL A 99 -8.78 -24.99 -13.39
N LEU A 100 -9.72 -24.09 -13.72
CA LEU A 100 -10.57 -24.16 -14.92
C LEU A 100 -9.92 -23.50 -16.14
N GLY A 101 -9.01 -22.55 -15.92
CA GLY A 101 -8.32 -21.81 -16.96
C GLY A 101 -7.96 -20.38 -16.55
N PRO A 102 -7.36 -19.59 -17.45
CA PRO A 102 -7.06 -18.18 -17.20
C PRO A 102 -8.34 -17.40 -16.91
N SER A 103 -8.31 -16.53 -15.89
CA SER A 103 -9.45 -15.67 -15.60
C SER A 103 -9.49 -14.48 -16.54
N THR A 104 -10.71 -14.03 -16.90
CA THR A 104 -10.93 -12.74 -17.57
C THR A 104 -11.20 -11.60 -16.59
N GLY A 105 -11.12 -11.86 -15.29
CA GLY A 105 -11.32 -10.85 -14.23
C GLY A 105 -10.20 -9.81 -14.18
N ALA A 106 -10.50 -8.63 -13.64
CA ALA A 106 -9.51 -7.60 -13.35
C ALA A 106 -8.84 -7.83 -11.97
N GLY A 107 -7.61 -7.34 -11.78
CA GLY A 107 -6.89 -7.40 -10.50
C GLY A 107 -5.97 -8.61 -10.36
N TYR A 108 -5.88 -9.19 -9.15
CA TYR A 108 -4.95 -10.27 -8.81
C TYR A 108 -5.43 -11.68 -9.21
N LYS A 109 -6.56 -11.80 -9.91
CA LYS A 109 -7.14 -13.09 -10.30
C LYS A 109 -6.52 -13.58 -11.61
N THR A 110 -5.51 -14.44 -11.53
CA THR A 110 -4.86 -15.01 -12.72
C THR A 110 -5.63 -16.19 -13.31
N PHE A 111 -6.29 -16.99 -12.47
CA PHE A 111 -7.00 -18.21 -12.88
C PHE A 111 -8.40 -18.29 -12.27
N ASP A 112 -9.34 -18.85 -13.03
CA ASP A 112 -10.62 -19.30 -12.51
C ASP A 112 -10.45 -20.71 -11.92
N VAL A 113 -11.04 -20.93 -10.74
CA VAL A 113 -10.98 -22.21 -10.02
C VAL A 113 -12.39 -22.68 -9.72
N VAL A 114 -12.57 -23.99 -9.60
CA VAL A 114 -13.86 -24.58 -9.23
C VAL A 114 -14.39 -23.94 -7.96
N ALA A 115 -15.69 -23.57 -8.00
CA ALA A 115 -16.41 -22.92 -6.91
C ALA A 115 -15.83 -21.57 -6.42
N ASP A 116 -14.93 -20.94 -7.18
CA ASP A 116 -14.23 -19.70 -6.75
C ASP A 116 -13.51 -19.88 -5.40
N ALA A 117 -13.03 -21.10 -5.11
CA ALA A 117 -12.49 -21.50 -3.81
C ALA A 117 -11.24 -20.69 -3.37
N ASN A 118 -10.52 -20.08 -4.30
CA ASN A 118 -9.38 -19.21 -4.01
C ASN A 118 -9.76 -17.80 -3.54
N ASN A 119 -11.05 -17.45 -3.63
CA ASN A 119 -11.57 -16.13 -3.28
C ASN A 119 -12.73 -16.21 -2.27
N THR A 120 -13.51 -17.29 -2.29
CA THR A 120 -14.62 -17.54 -1.35
C THR A 120 -14.39 -18.80 -0.52
N GLY A 121 -14.52 -18.69 0.81
CA GLY A 121 -14.46 -19.82 1.72
C GLY A 121 -13.12 -19.98 2.45
N PRO A 122 -12.89 -21.12 3.14
CA PRO A 122 -11.73 -21.31 4.02
C PRO A 122 -10.38 -21.42 3.28
N LEU A 123 -10.43 -21.67 1.96
CA LEU A 123 -9.25 -21.68 1.11
C LEU A 123 -8.97 -20.31 0.49
N SER A 124 -9.80 -19.29 0.72
CA SER A 124 -9.58 -17.97 0.16
C SER A 124 -8.22 -17.41 0.59
N ALA A 125 -7.44 -16.96 -0.39
CA ALA A 125 -6.12 -16.38 -0.18
C ALA A 125 -6.11 -14.86 -0.38
N THR A 126 -7.26 -14.25 -0.64
CA THR A 126 -7.37 -12.81 -0.91
C THR A 126 -7.37 -12.02 0.40
N VAL A 127 -6.59 -10.94 0.45
CA VAL A 127 -6.80 -9.79 1.34
C VAL A 127 -7.44 -8.67 0.54
#